data_AF-A0A8C7Z8C3-F1
#
_entry.id   AF-A0A8C7Z8C3-F1
#
_cell.length_a   1.000
_cell.length_b   1.000
_cell.length_c   1.000
_cell.angle_alpha   90.00
_cell.angle_beta   90.00
_cell.angle_gamma   90.00
#
_symmetry.space_group_name_H-M   'P 1'
#
loop_
_entity.id
_entity.type
_entity.pdbx_description
1 polymer ?
#
loop_
_entity_poly.entity_id
_entity_poly.type
_entity_poly.pdbx_seq_one_letter_code
_entity_poly.pdbx_strand_id
1 'polypeptide(L)'
;RCPHAAQLLRFCPVLLLLLSGPCMTAAWDLVLLHTNDVHARIEETSVHSGKCGATGGCYGGVARRATAIQSIRGSETNVLLLDAGDQFQGTVWFNYYKGAEAAHFMNLLRYDAMAFGNHEFDNEVEGLMKPFLEDIKCTILSANIKTDTTLASTFGTTYVPFKIFTFGTEKVGVVGYTSKETPTLSRPGPRLRFEDEVSALQLQVDKLQTLGINKIIALGHSGFTVDKEIAKRVRGVDVVIGGHTNTFLYTGMKVLMKSSVRGWVFDRL
;
A
#
# COMPACT_ATOMS: atom_id res chain seq x y z
N ARG A 1 80.89 -39.29 29.60
CA ARG A 1 80.72 -39.56 28.15
C ARG A 1 79.25 -39.83 27.89
N CYS A 2 78.70 -39.21 26.84
CA CYS A 2 77.30 -39.21 26.35
C CYS A 2 76.32 -38.24 27.06
N PRO A 3 75.79 -37.22 26.35
CA PRO A 3 74.84 -36.25 26.90
C PRO A 3 73.38 -36.73 26.72
N HIS A 4 72.50 -36.39 27.67
CA HIS A 4 71.06 -36.53 27.48
C HIS A 4 70.49 -35.26 26.85
N ALA A 5 69.89 -35.45 25.69
CA ALA A 5 69.29 -34.41 24.86
C ALA A 5 68.03 -33.83 25.53
N ALA A 6 67.95 -32.51 25.58
CA ALA A 6 66.75 -31.77 25.94
C ALA A 6 65.70 -31.93 24.84
N GLN A 7 64.53 -32.48 25.17
CA GLN A 7 63.37 -32.51 24.30
C GLN A 7 62.72 -31.13 24.27
N LEU A 8 62.88 -30.42 23.15
CA LEU A 8 62.13 -29.22 22.82
C LEU A 8 60.68 -29.63 22.47
N LEU A 9 59.73 -29.33 23.34
CA LEU A 9 58.30 -29.35 23.01
C LEU A 9 58.04 -28.33 21.89
N ARG A 10 57.74 -28.82 20.69
CA ARG A 10 57.20 -28.02 19.60
C ARG A 10 55.73 -27.73 19.87
N PHE A 11 55.42 -26.53 20.35
CA PHE A 11 54.07 -25.98 20.28
C PHE A 11 53.71 -25.74 18.81
N CYS A 12 52.77 -26.53 18.29
CA CYS A 12 52.17 -26.31 16.98
C CYS A 12 50.92 -25.43 17.21
N PRO A 13 50.91 -24.15 16.80
CA PRO A 13 49.71 -23.35 16.89
C PRO A 13 48.75 -23.85 15.80
N VAL A 14 47.73 -24.61 16.19
CA VAL A 14 46.58 -24.90 15.33
C VAL A 14 45.84 -23.58 15.17
N LEU A 15 46.17 -22.86 14.10
CA LEU A 15 45.46 -21.68 13.65
C LEU A 15 44.07 -22.14 13.20
N LEU A 16 43.09 -22.03 14.10
CA LEU A 16 41.68 -22.24 13.79
C LEU A 16 41.24 -21.12 12.84
N LEU A 17 41.39 -21.34 11.53
CA LEU A 17 40.80 -20.47 10.51
C LEU A 17 39.28 -20.56 10.68
N LEU A 18 38.70 -19.59 11.37
CA LEU A 18 37.28 -19.30 11.28
C LEU A 18 37.03 -18.87 9.83
N LEU A 19 36.59 -19.81 9.00
CA LEU A 19 36.05 -19.54 7.69
C LEU A 19 34.77 -18.70 7.88
N SER A 20 34.94 -17.40 8.02
CA SER A 20 33.87 -16.42 7.83
C SER A 20 33.52 -16.41 6.35
N GLY A 21 32.76 -17.43 5.92
CA GLY A 21 32.14 -17.45 4.61
C GLY A 21 31.29 -16.19 4.45
N PRO A 22 31.31 -15.54 3.28
CA PRO A 22 30.43 -14.41 3.03
C PRO A 22 28.99 -14.89 3.23
N CYS A 23 28.30 -14.29 4.19
CA CYS A 23 26.86 -14.45 4.36
C CYS A 23 26.21 -13.83 3.12
N MET A 24 25.99 -14.64 2.09
CA MET A 24 25.14 -14.23 0.98
C MET A 24 23.72 -14.17 1.53
N THR A 25 23.29 -12.98 1.97
CA THR A 25 21.90 -12.72 2.29
C THR A 25 21.13 -12.91 1.00
N ALA A 26 20.30 -13.96 0.92
CA ALA A 26 19.39 -14.11 -0.22
C ALA A 26 18.52 -12.84 -0.32
N ALA A 27 18.36 -12.30 -1.52
CA ALA A 27 17.46 -11.19 -1.75
C ALA A 27 16.04 -11.60 -1.30
N TRP A 28 15.36 -10.70 -0.59
CA TRP A 28 13.98 -10.90 -0.18
C TRP A 28 13.08 -10.02 -1.04
N ASP A 29 12.25 -10.67 -1.84
CA ASP A 29 11.37 -10.00 -2.79
C ASP A 29 9.97 -9.83 -2.20
N LEU A 30 9.35 -8.67 -2.48
CA LEU A 30 7.95 -8.37 -2.17
C LEU A 30 7.21 -7.90 -3.41
N VAL A 31 6.07 -8.53 -3.69
CA VAL A 31 5.20 -8.11 -4.78
C VAL A 31 4.12 -7.18 -4.25
N LEU A 32 4.11 -5.95 -4.78
CA LEU A 32 3.14 -4.93 -4.45
C LEU A 32 2.09 -4.85 -5.56
N LEU A 33 0.90 -5.36 -5.27
CA LEU A 33 -0.29 -5.14 -6.10
C LEU A 33 -1.01 -3.92 -5.56
N HIS A 34 -1.35 -2.98 -6.43
CA HIS A 34 -2.06 -1.77 -6.00
C HIS A 34 -3.19 -1.36 -6.94
N THR A 35 -4.18 -0.69 -6.36
CA THR A 35 -5.19 0.08 -7.07
C THR A 35 -5.33 1.46 -6.45
N ASN A 36 -5.88 2.39 -7.21
CA ASN A 36 -6.21 3.74 -6.78
C ASN A 36 -7.32 4.27 -7.71
N ASP A 37 -8.14 5.20 -7.22
CA ASP A 37 -9.14 5.92 -8.04
C ASP A 37 -10.07 4.98 -8.82
N VAL A 38 -10.48 3.89 -8.18
CA VAL A 38 -11.35 2.88 -8.81
C VAL A 38 -12.74 3.46 -9.09
N HIS A 39 -13.19 4.44 -8.29
CA HIS A 39 -14.42 5.20 -8.52
C HIS A 39 -15.61 4.33 -8.92
N ALA A 40 -15.94 3.37 -8.05
CA ALA A 40 -17.09 2.48 -8.17
C ALA A 40 -17.20 1.75 -9.52
N ARG A 41 -16.08 1.52 -10.22
CA ARG A 41 -16.02 0.66 -11.42
C ARG A 41 -16.00 -0.81 -11.02
N ILE A 42 -17.14 -1.26 -10.49
CA ILE A 42 -17.38 -2.64 -10.06
C ILE A 42 -17.43 -3.58 -11.27
N GLU A 43 -18.28 -3.25 -12.24
CA GLU A 43 -18.37 -3.94 -13.51
C GLU A 43 -17.20 -3.60 -14.43
N GLU A 44 -17.02 -4.39 -15.48
CA GLU A 44 -16.11 -4.05 -16.56
C GLU A 44 -16.57 -2.81 -17.35
N THR A 45 -15.61 -2.08 -17.89
CA THR A 45 -15.82 -0.79 -18.53
C THR A 45 -15.37 -0.80 -19.99
N SER A 46 -15.83 0.17 -20.76
CA SER A 46 -15.22 0.49 -22.05
C SER A 46 -13.79 1.02 -21.88
N VAL A 47 -13.06 1.18 -22.98
CA VAL A 47 -11.68 1.75 -22.98
C VAL A 47 -11.59 3.16 -22.37
N HIS A 48 -12.71 3.88 -22.26
CA HIS A 48 -12.80 5.21 -21.65
C HIS A 48 -13.43 5.18 -20.26
N SER A 49 -13.44 4.02 -19.59
CA SER A 49 -13.98 3.83 -18.24
C SER A 49 -15.48 4.16 -18.10
N GLY A 50 -16.22 4.23 -19.21
CA GLY A 50 -17.69 4.27 -19.23
C GLY A 50 -18.31 2.87 -19.31
N LYS A 51 -19.63 2.79 -19.47
CA LYS A 51 -20.35 1.51 -19.63
C LYS A 51 -19.73 0.67 -20.76
N CYS A 52 -19.48 -0.62 -20.54
CA CYS A 52 -19.03 -1.48 -21.63
C CYS A 52 -20.17 -1.71 -22.65
N GLY A 53 -19.84 -1.63 -23.94
CA GLY A 53 -20.78 -1.85 -25.04
C GLY A 53 -20.57 -3.20 -25.73
N ALA A 54 -21.46 -3.54 -26.66
CA ALA A 54 -21.37 -4.77 -27.45
C ALA A 54 -20.21 -4.76 -28.48
N THR A 55 -19.68 -3.57 -28.80
CA THR A 55 -18.59 -3.36 -29.75
C THR A 55 -17.42 -2.65 -29.08
N GLY A 56 -16.21 -3.15 -29.27
CA GLY A 56 -15.02 -2.72 -28.52
C GLY A 56 -14.78 -3.60 -27.28
N GLY A 57 -13.51 -3.84 -26.92
CA GLY A 57 -13.18 -4.67 -25.75
C GLY A 57 -13.63 -4.04 -24.43
N CYS A 58 -13.93 -4.89 -23.44
CA CYS A 58 -14.15 -4.47 -22.05
C CYS A 58 -12.88 -4.62 -21.21
N TYR A 59 -12.72 -3.73 -20.23
CA TYR A 59 -11.53 -3.61 -19.38
C TYR A 59 -11.90 -3.52 -17.90
N GLY A 60 -10.95 -3.79 -17.02
CA GLY A 60 -11.15 -3.61 -15.57
C GLY A 60 -12.27 -4.47 -15.00
N GLY A 61 -12.99 -3.93 -14.00
CA GLY A 61 -13.99 -4.64 -13.22
C GLY A 61 -13.40 -5.57 -12.15
N VAL A 62 -14.13 -5.75 -11.05
CA VAL A 62 -13.66 -6.50 -9.87
C VAL A 62 -13.40 -7.98 -10.19
N ALA A 63 -14.20 -8.60 -11.07
CA ALA A 63 -14.06 -10.01 -11.42
C ALA A 63 -12.76 -10.31 -12.19
N ARG A 64 -12.41 -9.45 -13.15
CA ARG A 64 -11.15 -9.57 -13.92
C ARG A 64 -9.94 -9.29 -13.02
N ARG A 65 -10.05 -8.27 -12.16
CA ARG A 65 -9.03 -7.96 -11.16
C ARG A 65 -8.81 -9.12 -10.18
N ALA A 66 -9.88 -9.77 -9.72
CA ALA A 66 -9.79 -10.97 -8.88
C ALA A 66 -9.00 -12.10 -9.54
N THR A 67 -9.23 -12.34 -10.83
CA THR A 67 -8.50 -13.37 -11.60
C THR A 67 -7.00 -13.07 -11.64
N ALA A 68 -6.61 -11.82 -11.93
CA ALA A 68 -5.21 -11.41 -11.96
C ALA A 68 -4.54 -11.51 -10.58
N ILE A 69 -5.21 -11.01 -9.53
CA ILE A 69 -4.73 -11.10 -8.14
C ILE A 69 -4.52 -12.55 -7.72
N GLN A 70 -5.48 -13.44 -8.03
CA GLN A 70 -5.40 -14.85 -7.69
C GLN A 70 -4.24 -15.53 -8.42
N SER A 71 -4.03 -15.23 -9.70
CA SER A 71 -2.91 -15.75 -10.47
C SER A 71 -1.57 -15.37 -9.82
N ILE A 72 -1.39 -14.11 -9.45
CA ILE A 72 -0.15 -13.61 -8.85
C ILE A 72 0.07 -14.22 -7.46
N ARG A 73 -0.97 -14.26 -6.62
CA ARG A 73 -0.90 -14.95 -5.32
C ARG A 73 -0.66 -16.45 -5.42
N GLY A 74 -0.93 -17.07 -6.58
CA GLY A 74 -0.64 -18.46 -6.86
C GLY A 74 0.81 -18.73 -7.28
N SER A 75 1.52 -17.71 -7.78
CA SER A 75 2.92 -17.82 -8.23
C SER A 75 3.94 -17.14 -7.32
N GLU A 76 3.50 -16.18 -6.50
CA GLU A 76 4.36 -15.35 -5.66
C GLU A 76 4.15 -15.64 -4.17
N THR A 77 5.23 -15.60 -3.39
CA THR A 77 5.19 -15.97 -1.95
C THR A 77 4.82 -14.80 -1.04
N ASN A 78 5.42 -13.63 -1.29
CA ASN A 78 5.20 -12.43 -0.48
C ASN A 78 4.42 -11.42 -1.33
N VAL A 79 3.14 -11.26 -1.06
CA VAL A 79 2.26 -10.35 -1.82
C VAL A 79 1.50 -9.46 -0.86
N LEU A 80 1.51 -8.15 -1.12
CA LEU A 80 0.55 -7.20 -0.55
C LEU A 80 -0.39 -6.70 -1.64
N LEU A 81 -1.67 -6.65 -1.35
CA LEU A 81 -2.69 -5.98 -2.14
C LEU A 81 -3.15 -4.71 -1.42
N LEU A 82 -2.83 -3.56 -1.99
CA LEU A 82 -2.99 -2.24 -1.38
C LEU A 82 -3.93 -1.37 -2.20
N ASP A 83 -4.69 -0.51 -1.54
CA ASP A 83 -5.50 0.51 -2.22
C ASP A 83 -5.14 1.91 -1.76
N ALA A 84 -4.89 2.82 -2.70
CA ALA A 84 -4.49 4.19 -2.41
C ALA A 84 -5.69 5.16 -2.40
N GLY A 85 -6.90 4.68 -2.13
CA GLY A 85 -8.09 5.52 -1.91
C GLY A 85 -8.94 5.75 -3.16
N ASP A 86 -10.09 6.41 -2.94
CA ASP A 86 -11.12 6.72 -3.93
C ASP A 86 -11.72 5.46 -4.59
N GLN A 87 -12.14 4.51 -3.74
CA GLN A 87 -13.10 3.48 -4.15
C GLN A 87 -14.49 4.07 -4.31
N PHE A 88 -14.81 5.06 -3.48
CA PHE A 88 -16.10 5.73 -3.46
C PHE A 88 -16.31 6.62 -4.69
N GLN A 89 -17.58 6.96 -4.89
CA GLN A 89 -18.08 7.82 -5.97
C GLN A 89 -17.89 7.23 -7.38
N GLY A 90 -18.67 7.71 -8.36
CA GLY A 90 -18.35 7.56 -9.78
C GLY A 90 -19.33 6.74 -10.62
N THR A 91 -20.14 5.84 -10.06
CA THR A 91 -21.19 5.10 -10.80
C THR A 91 -22.47 4.95 -9.98
N VAL A 92 -23.51 4.40 -10.61
CA VAL A 92 -24.77 4.04 -9.94
C VAL A 92 -24.59 3.02 -8.81
N TRP A 93 -23.50 2.24 -8.82
CA TRP A 93 -23.17 1.31 -7.73
C TRP A 93 -23.01 2.07 -6.41
N PHE A 94 -22.15 3.09 -6.37
CA PHE A 94 -21.98 3.90 -5.18
C PHE A 94 -23.26 4.67 -4.81
N ASN A 95 -23.98 5.19 -5.81
CA ASN A 95 -25.23 5.91 -5.55
C ASN A 95 -26.27 5.05 -4.81
N TYR A 96 -26.32 3.75 -5.10
CA TYR A 96 -27.28 2.82 -4.51
C TYR A 96 -26.74 2.13 -3.24
N TYR A 97 -25.53 1.56 -3.31
CA TYR A 97 -24.94 0.75 -2.23
C TYR A 97 -24.12 1.55 -1.21
N LYS A 98 -23.81 2.83 -1.49
CA LYS A 98 -23.22 3.77 -0.54
C LYS A 98 -21.90 3.31 0.10
N GLY A 99 -21.09 2.53 -0.61
CA GLY A 99 -19.82 1.99 -0.12
C GLY A 99 -19.89 0.54 0.36
N ALA A 100 -21.09 -0.06 0.50
CA ALA A 100 -21.22 -1.48 0.83
C ALA A 100 -20.62 -2.37 -0.27
N GLU A 101 -20.73 -1.94 -1.53
CA GLU A 101 -20.13 -2.60 -2.67
C GLU A 101 -18.59 -2.61 -2.57
N ALA A 102 -18.00 -1.49 -2.15
CA ALA A 102 -16.56 -1.37 -1.98
C ALA A 102 -16.08 -2.32 -0.87
N ALA A 103 -16.71 -2.26 0.31
CA ALA A 103 -16.39 -3.16 1.42
C ALA A 103 -16.54 -4.64 1.01
N HIS A 104 -17.65 -4.99 0.36
CA HIS A 104 -17.93 -6.34 -0.08
C HIS A 104 -16.85 -6.88 -1.02
N PHE A 105 -16.55 -6.18 -2.11
CA PHE A 105 -15.60 -6.67 -3.11
C PHE A 105 -14.15 -6.58 -2.64
N MET A 106 -13.76 -5.54 -1.89
CA MET A 106 -12.41 -5.48 -1.31
C MET A 106 -12.16 -6.63 -0.34
N ASN A 107 -13.18 -7.00 0.45
CA ASN A 107 -13.11 -8.17 1.33
C ASN A 107 -12.97 -9.48 0.54
N LEU A 108 -13.74 -9.66 -0.54
CA LEU A 108 -13.63 -10.84 -1.40
C LEU A 108 -12.26 -10.94 -2.08
N LEU A 109 -11.71 -9.81 -2.53
CA LEU A 109 -10.37 -9.73 -3.12
C LEU A 109 -9.26 -9.80 -2.07
N ARG A 110 -9.61 -9.75 -0.78
CA ARG A 110 -8.70 -9.79 0.37
C ARG A 110 -7.63 -8.70 0.28
N TYR A 111 -8.04 -7.44 0.17
CA TYR A 111 -7.11 -6.32 0.34
C TYR A 111 -6.44 -6.38 1.71
N ASP A 112 -5.16 -6.01 1.78
CA ASP A 112 -4.36 -6.03 3.00
C ASP A 112 -4.48 -4.69 3.75
N ALA A 113 -4.41 -3.59 3.02
CA ALA A 113 -4.67 -2.24 3.53
C ALA A 113 -5.24 -1.30 2.45
N MET A 114 -5.93 -0.27 2.92
CA MET A 114 -6.42 0.85 2.12
C MET A 114 -6.08 2.16 2.82
N ALA A 115 -5.59 3.16 2.08
CA ALA A 115 -5.57 4.54 2.54
C ALA A 115 -6.90 5.22 2.20
N PHE A 116 -7.35 6.16 3.04
CA PHE A 116 -8.47 7.02 2.65
C PHE A 116 -8.07 7.95 1.51
N GLY A 117 -8.91 8.04 0.49
CA GLY A 117 -8.98 9.13 -0.47
C GLY A 117 -9.97 10.21 -0.04
N ASN A 118 -10.12 11.23 -0.87
CA ASN A 118 -11.05 12.32 -0.56
C ASN A 118 -12.51 11.88 -0.74
N HIS A 119 -12.82 11.02 -1.72
CA HIS A 119 -14.20 10.63 -2.02
C HIS A 119 -14.79 9.67 -0.99
N GLU A 120 -13.97 9.05 -0.13
CA GLU A 120 -14.47 8.32 1.04
C GLU A 120 -15.30 9.20 1.98
N PHE A 121 -15.11 10.53 1.93
CA PHE A 121 -15.83 11.50 2.77
C PHE A 121 -17.05 12.16 2.08
N ASP A 122 -17.46 11.69 0.88
CA ASP A 122 -18.53 12.34 0.09
C ASP A 122 -19.89 12.31 0.80
N ASN A 123 -20.18 11.19 1.48
CA ASN A 123 -21.38 11.01 2.30
C ASN A 123 -21.13 11.37 3.77
N GLU A 124 -20.16 12.26 4.01
CA GLU A 124 -19.73 12.69 5.34
C GLU A 124 -19.16 11.53 6.18
N VAL A 125 -18.72 11.82 7.40
CA VAL A 125 -18.17 10.80 8.31
C VAL A 125 -19.20 9.72 8.62
N GLU A 126 -20.49 10.07 8.71
CA GLU A 126 -21.56 9.10 8.99
C GLU A 126 -21.73 8.07 7.86
N GLY A 127 -21.74 8.51 6.60
CA GLY A 127 -21.84 7.62 5.45
C GLY A 127 -20.55 6.84 5.16
N LEU A 128 -19.40 7.31 5.64
CA LEU A 128 -18.16 6.53 5.64
C LEU A 128 -18.19 5.44 6.72
N MET A 129 -18.69 5.77 7.93
CA MET A 129 -18.84 4.82 9.02
C MET A 129 -19.75 3.66 8.62
N LYS A 130 -20.90 3.94 7.98
CA LYS A 130 -21.85 2.91 7.58
C LYS A 130 -22.25 3.03 6.11
N PRO A 131 -22.21 1.93 5.33
CA PRO A 131 -21.87 0.57 5.75
C PRO A 131 -20.37 0.24 5.69
N PHE A 132 -19.55 1.09 5.08
CA PHE A 132 -18.20 0.70 4.66
C PHE A 132 -17.26 0.33 5.83
N LEU A 133 -17.07 1.22 6.80
CA LEU A 133 -16.14 0.96 7.92
C LEU A 133 -16.66 -0.09 8.90
N GLU A 134 -17.97 -0.38 8.92
CA GLU A 134 -18.52 -1.51 9.67
C GLU A 134 -18.15 -2.86 9.08
N ASP A 135 -18.06 -2.95 7.74
CA ASP A 135 -17.91 -4.23 7.04
C ASP A 135 -16.48 -4.50 6.53
N ILE A 136 -15.68 -3.47 6.26
CA ILE A 136 -14.34 -3.63 5.68
C ILE A 136 -13.38 -4.38 6.63
N LYS A 137 -12.64 -5.35 6.10
CA LYS A 137 -11.72 -6.21 6.87
C LYS A 137 -10.25 -5.84 6.72
N CYS A 138 -9.88 -5.17 5.64
CA CYS A 138 -8.52 -4.69 5.46
C CYS A 138 -8.23 -3.54 6.43
N THR A 139 -6.96 -3.29 6.74
CA THR A 139 -6.62 -2.18 7.63
C THR A 139 -6.79 -0.84 6.90
N ILE A 140 -7.54 0.09 7.50
CA ILE A 140 -7.67 1.44 6.97
C ILE A 140 -6.57 2.34 7.54
N LEU A 141 -5.90 3.10 6.66
CA LEU A 141 -4.69 3.84 6.98
C LEU A 141 -4.84 5.34 6.71
N SER A 142 -4.48 6.16 7.70
CA SER A 142 -4.18 7.58 7.51
C SER A 142 -3.44 8.14 8.72
N ALA A 143 -2.24 8.69 8.52
CA ALA A 143 -1.42 9.26 9.58
C ALA A 143 -1.75 10.73 9.87
N ASN A 144 -2.24 11.45 8.85
CA ASN A 144 -2.39 12.90 8.88
C ASN A 144 -3.83 13.38 9.15
N ILE A 145 -4.80 12.47 9.35
CA ILE A 145 -6.14 12.85 9.83
C ILE A 145 -6.17 12.84 11.36
N LYS A 146 -6.55 13.96 11.95
CA LYS A 146 -6.83 14.10 13.39
C LYS A 146 -8.30 14.38 13.64
N THR A 147 -8.87 13.65 14.59
CA THR A 147 -10.22 13.89 15.10
C THR A 147 -10.18 14.83 16.30
N ASP A 148 -11.27 15.56 16.51
CA ASP A 148 -11.56 16.16 17.81
C ASP A 148 -11.94 15.11 18.88
N THR A 149 -12.23 15.55 20.11
CA THR A 149 -12.65 14.67 21.21
C THR A 149 -13.98 13.98 20.97
N THR A 150 -14.85 14.57 20.13
CA THR A 150 -16.17 14.02 19.79
C THR A 150 -16.05 12.77 18.92
N LEU A 151 -15.16 12.79 17.92
CA LEU A 151 -14.97 11.70 16.98
C LEU A 151 -13.84 10.73 17.40
N ALA A 152 -12.99 11.10 18.35
CA ALA A 152 -11.84 10.28 18.76
C ALA A 152 -12.21 8.86 19.20
N SER A 153 -13.28 8.70 19.99
CA SER A 153 -13.72 7.39 20.50
C SER A 153 -14.62 6.61 19.55
N THR A 154 -14.99 7.19 18.41
CA THR A 154 -15.85 6.56 17.39
C THR A 154 -15.05 6.43 16.09
N PHE A 155 -15.19 7.39 15.18
CA PHE A 155 -14.50 7.40 13.88
C PHE A 155 -12.97 7.29 14.02
N GLY A 156 -12.37 7.96 15.01
CA GLY A 156 -10.92 7.94 15.25
C GLY A 156 -10.34 6.56 15.58
N THR A 157 -11.18 5.59 15.92
CA THR A 157 -10.76 4.20 16.19
C THR A 157 -10.81 3.28 14.96
N THR A 158 -11.36 3.76 13.84
CA THR A 158 -11.60 2.95 12.63
C THR A 158 -10.43 2.89 11.66
N TYR A 159 -9.42 3.74 11.85
CA TYR A 159 -8.21 3.80 11.05
C TYR A 159 -6.99 3.95 11.94
N VAL A 160 -5.83 3.55 11.41
CA VAL A 160 -4.55 3.67 12.11
C VAL A 160 -3.53 4.41 11.25
N PRO A 161 -2.51 5.05 11.84
CA PRO A 161 -1.50 5.76 11.06
C PRO A 161 -0.68 4.80 10.18
N PHE A 162 -0.42 3.58 10.67
CA PHE A 162 0.35 2.56 9.96
C PHE A 162 -0.05 1.15 10.40
N LYS A 163 0.33 0.16 9.60
CA LYS A 163 0.25 -1.27 9.91
C LYS A 163 1.59 -1.95 9.62
N ILE A 164 1.97 -2.91 10.47
CA ILE A 164 3.12 -3.78 10.21
C ILE A 164 2.60 -5.14 9.75
N PHE A 165 3.04 -5.56 8.56
CA PHE A 165 2.79 -6.89 7.98
C PHE A 165 4.02 -7.78 8.19
N THR A 166 3.80 -9.07 8.43
CA THR A 166 4.88 -10.03 8.70
C THR A 166 4.90 -11.12 7.64
N PHE A 167 6.08 -11.38 7.07
CA PHE A 167 6.34 -12.37 6.03
C PHE A 167 7.51 -13.25 6.45
N GLY A 168 7.22 -14.36 7.13
CA GLY A 168 8.26 -15.17 7.77
C GLY A 168 9.01 -14.35 8.83
N THR A 169 10.30 -14.14 8.63
CA THR A 169 11.16 -13.31 9.51
C THR A 169 11.12 -11.82 9.15
N GLU A 170 10.62 -11.48 7.97
CA GLU A 170 10.60 -10.11 7.48
C GLU A 170 9.35 -9.35 7.93
N LYS A 171 9.50 -8.04 8.12
CA LYS A 171 8.40 -7.14 8.47
C LYS A 171 8.39 -5.93 7.54
N VAL A 172 7.20 -5.51 7.14
CA VAL A 172 6.96 -4.36 6.26
C VAL A 172 6.00 -3.41 6.95
N GLY A 173 6.41 -2.16 7.13
CA GLY A 173 5.54 -1.09 7.59
C GLY A 173 4.82 -0.43 6.43
N VAL A 174 3.51 -0.23 6.54
CA VAL A 174 2.73 0.56 5.58
C VAL A 174 2.12 1.74 6.34
N VAL A 175 2.47 2.96 5.96
CA VAL A 175 2.01 4.20 6.58
C VAL A 175 1.06 4.96 5.64
N GLY A 176 -0.10 5.36 6.16
CA GLY A 176 -1.17 5.97 5.39
C GLY A 176 -1.08 7.49 5.30
N TYR A 177 -1.55 8.09 4.21
CA TYR A 177 -1.78 9.54 4.11
C TYR A 177 -2.97 9.87 3.19
N THR A 178 -3.61 11.01 3.45
CA THR A 178 -4.80 11.49 2.72
C THR A 178 -4.65 12.97 2.38
N SER A 179 -5.09 13.41 1.20
CA SER A 179 -4.97 14.79 0.74
C SER A 179 -5.45 15.81 1.78
N LYS A 180 -4.60 16.79 2.09
CA LYS A 180 -4.99 17.96 2.89
C LYS A 180 -6.09 18.81 2.26
N GLU A 181 -6.37 18.61 0.96
CA GLU A 181 -7.41 19.31 0.22
C GLU A 181 -8.80 18.67 0.40
N THR A 182 -8.91 17.52 1.08
CA THR A 182 -10.18 16.82 1.33
C THR A 182 -11.31 17.72 1.84
N PRO A 183 -11.10 18.68 2.77
CA PRO A 183 -12.16 19.61 3.19
C PRO A 183 -12.72 20.51 2.09
N THR A 184 -11.98 20.72 1.00
CA THR A 184 -12.41 21.50 -0.17
C THR A 184 -13.01 20.63 -1.29
N LEU A 185 -12.61 19.36 -1.35
CA LEU A 185 -12.99 18.42 -2.41
C LEU A 185 -14.17 17.53 -2.03
N SER A 186 -14.41 17.34 -0.73
CA SER A 186 -15.44 16.45 -0.20
C SER A 186 -16.04 17.02 1.09
N ARG A 187 -16.67 16.18 1.92
CA ARG A 187 -17.50 16.61 3.06
C ARG A 187 -17.08 15.98 4.40
N PRO A 188 -15.79 16.06 4.81
CA PRO A 188 -15.33 15.46 6.06
C PRO A 188 -15.91 16.13 7.32
N GLY A 189 -16.54 17.29 7.19
CA GLY A 189 -17.06 18.08 8.31
C GLY A 189 -15.97 18.83 9.09
N PRO A 190 -16.37 19.65 10.07
CA PRO A 190 -15.44 20.55 10.78
C PRO A 190 -14.63 19.86 11.89
N ARG A 191 -14.92 18.60 12.20
CA ARG A 191 -14.32 17.84 13.32
C ARG A 191 -13.08 17.04 12.93
N LEU A 192 -12.71 17.07 11.65
CA LEU A 192 -11.50 16.43 11.13
C LEU A 192 -10.51 17.50 10.67
N ARG A 193 -9.25 17.35 11.09
CA ARG A 193 -8.13 18.14 10.60
C ARG A 193 -7.22 17.26 9.76
N PHE A 194 -6.92 17.71 8.54
CA PHE A 194 -5.98 17.06 7.64
C PHE A 194 -4.65 17.83 7.71
N GLU A 195 -3.66 17.21 8.34
CA GLU A 195 -2.32 17.78 8.55
C GLU A 195 -1.44 17.60 7.30
N ASP A 196 -0.31 18.32 7.26
CA ASP A 196 0.71 18.16 6.22
C ASP A 196 1.21 16.71 6.17
N GLU A 197 1.19 16.11 4.98
CA GLU A 197 1.47 14.70 4.76
C GLU A 197 2.91 14.36 5.14
N VAL A 198 3.89 15.16 4.69
CA VAL A 198 5.32 14.90 4.93
C VAL A 198 5.63 14.91 6.43
N SER A 199 5.13 15.92 7.14
CA SER A 199 5.36 16.06 8.59
C SER A 199 4.70 14.94 9.39
N ALA A 200 3.46 14.58 9.04
CA ALA A 200 2.74 13.50 9.71
C ALA A 200 3.36 12.12 9.43
N LEU A 201 3.79 11.88 8.19
CA LEU A 201 4.46 10.63 7.80
C LEU A 201 5.80 10.46 8.49
N GLN A 202 6.67 11.48 8.51
CA GLN A 202 8.00 11.37 9.12
C GLN A 202 7.93 10.89 10.57
N LEU A 203 6.98 11.39 11.35
CA LEU A 203 6.77 10.95 12.73
C LEU A 203 6.49 9.44 12.85
N GLN A 204 5.68 8.89 11.94
CA GLN A 204 5.32 7.48 11.96
C GLN A 204 6.44 6.59 11.40
N VAL A 205 7.17 7.08 10.40
CA VAL A 205 8.34 6.40 9.82
C VAL A 205 9.45 6.28 10.86
N ASP A 206 9.76 7.35 11.60
CA ASP A 206 10.74 7.34 12.70
C ASP A 206 10.34 6.32 13.80
N LYS A 207 9.04 6.24 14.10
CA LYS A 207 8.49 5.26 15.04
C LYS A 207 8.64 3.82 14.53
N LEU A 208 8.34 3.57 13.27
CA LEU A 208 8.53 2.26 12.63
C LEU A 208 10.01 1.83 12.67
N GLN A 209 10.93 2.74 12.37
CA GLN A 209 12.37 2.46 12.43
C GLN A 209 12.85 2.17 13.86
N THR A 210 12.33 2.90 14.85
CA THR A 210 12.61 2.61 16.27
C THR A 210 12.14 1.22 16.69
N LEU A 211 11.07 0.71 16.07
CA LEU A 211 10.58 -0.66 16.24
C LEU A 211 11.37 -1.71 15.44
N GLY A 212 12.46 -1.31 14.77
CA GLY A 212 13.31 -2.19 13.96
C GLY A 212 12.75 -2.50 12.58
N ILE A 213 11.76 -1.75 12.09
CA ILE A 213 11.21 -1.93 10.74
C ILE A 213 12.08 -1.15 9.74
N ASN A 214 12.59 -1.86 8.74
CA ASN A 214 13.54 -1.34 7.74
C ASN A 214 13.00 -1.39 6.30
N LYS A 215 11.73 -1.76 6.12
CA LYS A 215 11.00 -1.76 4.85
C LYS A 215 9.70 -1.01 5.06
N ILE A 216 9.57 0.18 4.48
CA ILE A 216 8.48 1.10 4.76
C ILE A 216 7.89 1.64 3.46
N ILE A 217 6.58 1.40 3.31
CA ILE A 217 5.78 1.85 2.18
C ILE A 217 4.91 3.02 2.67
N ALA A 218 4.95 4.15 1.97
CA ALA A 218 3.93 5.18 2.09
C ALA A 218 2.79 4.86 1.11
N LEU A 219 1.58 4.71 1.63
CA LEU A 219 0.37 4.43 0.85
C LEU A 219 -0.62 5.58 1.04
N GLY A 220 -1.06 6.24 -0.02
CA GLY A 220 -1.96 7.37 0.19
C GLY A 220 -2.45 8.11 -1.04
N HIS A 221 -3.18 9.18 -0.76
CA HIS A 221 -4.06 9.82 -1.72
C HIS A 221 -3.90 11.34 -1.73
N SER A 222 -2.75 11.84 -2.18
CA SER A 222 -2.47 13.28 -2.27
C SER A 222 -1.99 13.74 -3.66
N GLY A 223 -1.92 12.82 -4.62
CA GLY A 223 -1.53 13.13 -5.99
C GLY A 223 -0.04 13.06 -6.26
N PHE A 224 0.31 12.77 -7.50
CA PHE A 224 1.66 12.40 -7.92
C PHE A 224 2.75 13.44 -7.59
N THR A 225 2.39 14.72 -7.55
CA THR A 225 3.33 15.77 -7.13
C THR A 225 3.67 15.65 -5.66
N VAL A 226 2.68 15.42 -4.79
CA VAL A 226 2.89 15.23 -3.35
C VAL A 226 3.57 13.90 -3.09
N ASP A 227 3.23 12.85 -3.84
CA ASP A 227 3.87 11.53 -3.73
C ASP A 227 5.39 11.62 -3.98
N LYS A 228 5.82 12.38 -4.99
CA LYS A 228 7.24 12.66 -5.24
C LYS A 228 7.90 13.46 -4.11
N GLU A 229 7.18 14.41 -3.53
CA GLU A 229 7.69 15.18 -2.39
C GLU A 229 7.83 14.31 -1.13
N ILE A 230 6.90 13.38 -0.90
CA ILE A 230 6.98 12.36 0.16
C ILE A 230 8.23 11.49 -0.05
N ALA A 231 8.40 10.92 -1.25
CA ALA A 231 9.56 10.10 -1.58
C ALA A 231 10.90 10.85 -1.38
N LYS A 232 10.90 12.16 -1.66
CA LYS A 232 12.09 13.00 -1.53
C LYS A 232 12.39 13.41 -0.08
N ARG A 233 11.36 13.66 0.73
CA ARG A 233 11.50 14.36 2.02
C ARG A 233 11.31 13.48 3.25
N VAL A 234 10.53 12.41 3.15
CA VAL A 234 10.27 11.49 4.26
C VAL A 234 11.38 10.45 4.31
N ARG A 235 12.35 10.65 5.20
CA ARG A 235 13.50 9.75 5.35
C ARG A 235 13.04 8.41 5.88
N GLY A 236 13.47 7.33 5.22
CA GLY A 236 13.17 5.95 5.62
C GLY A 236 12.00 5.32 4.87
N VAL A 237 11.32 6.05 3.99
CA VAL A 237 10.36 5.47 3.04
C VAL A 237 11.12 4.86 1.86
N ASP A 238 10.81 3.61 1.53
CA ASP A 238 11.41 2.87 0.42
C ASP A 238 10.55 2.96 -0.85
N VAL A 239 9.22 2.94 -0.69
CA VAL A 239 8.25 3.02 -1.80
C VAL A 239 7.10 3.95 -1.46
N VAL A 240 6.62 4.68 -2.47
CA VAL A 240 5.39 5.47 -2.38
C VAL A 240 4.37 4.91 -3.39
N ILE A 241 3.21 4.48 -2.90
CA ILE A 241 2.06 4.08 -3.70
C ILE A 241 0.98 5.15 -3.54
N GLY A 242 0.78 5.91 -4.61
CA GLY A 242 -0.11 7.07 -4.64
C GLY A 242 -1.43 6.85 -5.39
N GLY A 243 -2.28 7.88 -5.35
CA GLY A 243 -3.57 7.97 -6.05
C GLY A 243 -3.93 9.42 -6.41
N HIS A 244 -5.21 9.75 -6.50
CA HIS A 244 -5.81 11.10 -6.64
C HIS A 244 -5.72 11.72 -8.02
N THR A 245 -4.54 11.63 -8.64
CA THR A 245 -4.23 12.35 -9.88
C THR A 245 -4.44 11.53 -11.15
N ASN A 246 -4.92 10.28 -11.02
CA ASN A 246 -5.11 9.36 -12.15
C ASN A 246 -3.85 9.21 -13.02
N THR A 247 -2.67 9.27 -12.39
CA THR A 247 -1.38 9.27 -13.10
C THR A 247 -1.09 7.88 -13.66
N PHE A 248 -0.90 7.79 -14.98
CA PHE A 248 -0.46 6.56 -15.63
C PHE A 248 1.07 6.57 -15.81
N LEU A 249 1.75 5.62 -15.17
CA LEU A 249 3.17 5.34 -15.36
C LEU A 249 3.35 4.01 -16.08
N TYR A 250 4.36 3.89 -16.94
CA TYR A 250 4.63 2.66 -17.67
C TYR A 250 6.08 2.60 -18.14
N THR A 251 6.72 1.44 -17.95
CA THR A 251 8.06 1.15 -18.46
C THR A 251 7.97 -0.05 -19.40
N GLY A 252 8.29 0.15 -20.69
CA GLY A 252 8.33 -0.91 -21.69
C GLY A 252 8.60 -0.40 -23.11
N MET A 253 9.09 -1.27 -24.00
CA MET A 253 9.20 -0.93 -25.44
C MET A 253 7.80 -0.72 -26.02
N LYS A 254 7.63 0.27 -26.90
CA LYS A 254 6.42 0.40 -27.75
C LYS A 254 6.28 -0.88 -28.58
N VAL A 255 5.56 -1.87 -28.08
CA VAL A 255 4.97 -2.90 -28.94
C VAL A 255 3.94 -2.16 -29.79
N LEU A 256 4.04 -2.27 -31.11
CA LEU A 256 2.96 -1.89 -32.03
C LEU A 256 1.75 -2.78 -31.69
N MET A 257 0.96 -2.34 -30.71
CA MET A 257 -0.19 -3.06 -30.18
C MET A 257 -1.32 -3.05 -31.23
N LYS A 258 -1.51 -4.17 -31.92
CA LYS A 258 -2.88 -4.64 -32.18
C LYS A 258 -3.36 -5.27 -30.88
N SER A 259 -4.38 -4.66 -30.28
CA SER A 259 -4.96 -4.92 -28.94
C SER A 259 -4.16 -4.31 -27.77
N SER A 260 -4.72 -3.22 -27.23
CA SER A 260 -4.17 -2.46 -26.12
C SER A 260 -4.62 -3.03 -24.78
N VAL A 261 -3.68 -3.47 -23.95
CA VAL A 261 -3.87 -3.54 -22.49
C VAL A 261 -3.03 -2.41 -21.91
N ARG A 262 -3.68 -1.42 -21.30
CA ARG A 262 -3.02 -0.36 -20.52
C ARG A 262 -3.41 -0.53 -19.05
N GLY A 263 -2.41 -0.39 -18.17
CA GLY A 263 -2.62 -0.15 -16.74
C GLY A 263 -2.29 -1.32 -15.84
N TRP A 264 -1.00 -1.59 -15.61
CA TRP A 264 -0.48 -2.19 -14.37
C TRP A 264 0.95 -1.69 -14.18
N VAL A 265 1.21 -0.98 -13.08
CA VAL A 265 2.58 -0.69 -12.63
C VAL A 265 2.94 -1.82 -11.68
N PHE A 266 4.02 -2.53 -12.00
CA PHE A 266 4.60 -3.54 -11.12
C PHE A 266 5.85 -2.92 -10.52
N ASP A 267 5.76 -2.47 -9.27
CA ASP A 267 6.95 -2.16 -8.49
C ASP A 267 7.40 -3.44 -7.80
N ARG A 268 8.52 -4.00 -8.28
CA ARG A 268 9.22 -5.10 -7.61
C ARG A 268 10.29 -4.46 -6.72
N LEU A 269 10.16 -4.64 -5.41
CA LEU A 269 11.22 -4.34 -4.44
C LEU A 269 12.14 -5.55 -4.28
#